data_AF-A0A4R5MHR1-F1
#
_entry.id   AF-A0A4R5MHR1-F1
#
_cell.length_a   1.000
_cell.length_b   1.000
_cell.length_c   1.000
_cell.angle_alpha   90.00
_cell.angle_beta   90.00
_cell.angle_gamma   90.00
#
_symmetry.space_group_name_H-M   'P 1'
#
loop_
_entity.id
_entity.type
_entity.pdbx_description
1 polymer ?
#
loop_
_entity_poly.entity_id
_entity_poly.type
_entity_poly.pdbx_seq_one_letter_code
_entity_poly.pdbx_strand_id
1 'polypeptide(L)'
;MKSFLNRRSAVLPSGASHLVAVEHEAPHEATLSEDAAVECDAPAERSASTDANPAAETGALAPSPSDTAAASRPVSTLHAVPAVPAHLSNRPVQLADGASFEALAAANELVTFRVFRSFDYAVTLMFHGPTLAYFVTLHQDNTLWHALRATDLDAAGAAFHHLEEQATRLADGETRLAQLAAQNAMLTKQIEQSEAQAERLRVDLQRHTEQEHRVSARQHQVRKDVAQLEAQRIAAQAQLNKAHRTIHQLSVTSNEGVPHLPGR
;
A
#
# COMPACT_ATOMS: atom_id res chain seq x y z
N MET A 1 35.52 0.70 47.05
CA MET A 1 34.61 1.86 46.97
C MET A 1 33.56 1.51 45.91
N LYS A 2 32.47 0.81 46.22
CA LYS A 2 31.19 1.23 46.82
C LYS A 2 30.55 2.44 46.12
N SER A 3 29.36 2.15 45.60
CA SER A 3 28.47 2.88 44.70
C SER A 3 27.48 3.79 45.42
N PHE A 4 26.68 4.45 44.56
CA PHE A 4 25.34 5.02 44.75
C PHE A 4 25.26 6.46 45.24
N LEU A 5 24.61 7.31 44.43
CA LEU A 5 23.30 7.93 44.66
C LEU A 5 23.23 9.28 43.89
N ASN A 6 22.35 9.36 42.88
CA ASN A 6 21.03 10.03 42.94
C ASN A 6 21.17 11.55 42.66
N ARG A 7 20.29 12.28 41.98
CA ARG A 7 18.90 12.09 41.57
C ARG A 7 18.49 13.36 40.78
N ARG A 8 17.44 13.23 39.96
CA ARG A 8 16.49 14.27 39.49
C ARG A 8 16.96 15.22 38.37
N SER A 9 16.11 15.72 37.47
CA SER A 9 14.75 15.40 36.98
C SER A 9 14.45 16.52 35.96
N ALA A 10 13.95 16.14 34.78
CA ALA A 10 12.96 16.82 33.91
C ALA A 10 13.11 18.33 33.56
N VAL A 11 12.92 18.67 32.27
CA VAL A 11 11.82 19.49 31.72
C VAL A 11 12.00 19.65 30.19
N LEU A 12 10.85 19.69 29.50
CA LEU A 12 10.56 19.64 28.06
C LEU A 12 11.21 20.75 27.19
N PRO A 13 11.06 20.67 25.85
CA PRO A 13 10.24 21.71 25.25
C PRO A 13 9.21 21.22 24.21
N SER A 14 7.97 21.67 24.43
CA SER A 14 7.04 22.24 23.42
C SER A 14 6.67 21.41 22.19
N GLY A 15 5.62 20.60 22.31
CA GLY A 15 4.80 20.19 21.17
C GLY A 15 3.79 21.30 20.81
N ALA A 16 3.94 21.91 19.65
CA ALA A 16 2.95 22.82 19.09
C ALA A 16 1.78 22.00 18.53
N SER A 17 0.60 22.14 19.14
CA SER A 17 -0.67 21.69 18.57
C SER A 17 -1.16 22.74 17.59
N HIS A 18 -1.38 22.37 16.33
CA HIS A 18 -2.22 23.14 15.42
C HIS A 18 -3.48 22.34 15.10
N LEU A 19 -4.62 22.91 15.48
CA LEU A 19 -5.96 22.45 15.14
C LEU A 19 -6.18 22.68 13.64
N VAL A 20 -6.56 21.64 12.91
CA VAL A 20 -7.04 21.74 11.53
C VAL A 20 -8.51 22.16 11.58
N ALA A 21 -8.80 23.35 11.05
CA ALA A 21 -10.16 23.77 10.76
C ALA A 21 -10.68 22.96 9.57
N VAL A 22 -11.80 22.27 9.77
CA VAL A 22 -12.57 21.63 8.70
C VAL A 22 -13.52 22.69 8.17
N GLU A 23 -13.28 23.17 6.95
CA GLU A 23 -14.22 24.04 6.25
C GLU A 23 -15.42 23.22 5.75
N HIS A 24 -16.59 23.82 5.93
CA HIS A 24 -17.90 23.26 5.63
C HIS A 24 -18.25 23.59 4.17
N GLU A 25 -18.45 22.56 3.36
CA GLU A 25 -18.90 22.69 1.98
C GLU A 25 -20.40 22.97 1.95
N ALA A 26 -20.81 24.02 1.24
CA ALA A 26 -22.15 24.17 0.67
C ALA A 26 -22.12 25.14 -0.54
N PRO A 27 -22.99 24.94 -1.53
CA PRO A 27 -22.80 25.39 -2.92
C PRO A 27 -23.46 26.74 -3.20
N HIS A 28 -23.11 27.40 -4.31
CA HIS A 28 -24.08 28.12 -5.16
C HIS A 28 -23.46 28.59 -6.49
N GLU A 29 -24.26 28.45 -7.55
CA GLU A 29 -24.03 28.86 -8.92
C GLU A 29 -24.00 30.39 -9.12
N ALA A 30 -23.36 30.78 -10.24
CA ALA A 30 -23.89 31.67 -11.29
C ALA A 30 -23.12 32.98 -11.62
N THR A 31 -22.87 33.11 -12.94
CA THR A 31 -22.80 34.31 -13.81
C THR A 31 -21.52 35.16 -13.99
N LEU A 32 -20.96 35.02 -15.22
CA LEU A 32 -20.73 36.01 -16.31
C LEU A 32 -19.63 37.10 -16.26
N SER A 33 -18.96 37.22 -17.42
CA SER A 33 -18.30 38.40 -18.05
C SER A 33 -16.94 38.86 -17.46
N GLU A 34 -15.95 39.40 -18.17
CA GLU A 34 -15.49 39.56 -19.57
C GLU A 34 -14.11 40.27 -19.48
N ASP A 35 -13.34 40.32 -20.58
CA ASP A 35 -12.25 41.26 -20.90
C ASP A 35 -10.80 41.12 -20.35
N ALA A 36 -9.94 40.62 -21.26
CA ALA A 36 -8.79 41.28 -21.92
C ALA A 36 -7.80 42.22 -21.18
N ALA A 37 -6.51 41.84 -21.19
CA ALA A 37 -5.27 42.63 -21.47
C ALA A 37 -4.03 41.75 -21.14
N VAL A 38 -3.14 41.34 -22.07
CA VAL A 38 -2.09 42.04 -22.86
C VAL A 38 -0.81 42.40 -22.05
N GLU A 39 0.32 41.79 -22.50
CA GLU A 39 1.75 42.18 -22.41
C GLU A 39 2.46 42.23 -21.03
N CYS A 40 3.77 41.97 -20.82
CA CYS A 40 5.03 41.88 -21.58
C CYS A 40 6.02 40.96 -20.79
N ASP A 41 6.90 40.16 -21.43
CA ASP A 41 8.37 40.42 -21.63
C ASP A 41 9.15 40.65 -20.30
N ALA A 42 10.28 40.03 -19.91
CA ALA A 42 11.42 39.40 -20.59
C ALA A 42 12.32 38.65 -19.53
N PRO A 43 13.48 38.06 -19.89
CA PRO A 43 14.08 36.86 -19.25
C PRO A 43 15.27 37.12 -18.29
N ALA A 44 15.70 36.09 -17.57
CA ALA A 44 17.06 36.03 -17.02
C ALA A 44 17.64 34.60 -17.08
N GLU A 45 18.43 34.37 -18.12
CA GLU A 45 19.39 33.28 -18.23
C GLU A 45 20.47 33.40 -17.15
N ARG A 46 20.86 32.28 -16.52
CA ARG A 46 22.24 32.08 -16.07
C ARG A 46 22.67 30.63 -16.31
N SER A 47 23.20 30.43 -17.51
CA SER A 47 24.16 29.38 -17.82
C SER A 47 25.44 29.62 -17.03
N ALA A 48 25.93 28.59 -16.34
CA ALA A 48 27.34 28.48 -15.96
C ALA A 48 27.77 27.02 -16.10
N SER A 49 28.30 26.72 -17.28
CA SER A 49 29.16 25.58 -17.56
C SER A 49 30.57 25.86 -17.02
N THR A 50 31.20 24.94 -16.30
CA THR A 50 32.67 24.78 -16.34
C THR A 50 33.05 23.33 -16.00
N ASP A 51 33.59 22.70 -17.03
CA ASP A 51 34.60 21.65 -17.15
C ASP A 51 34.68 20.42 -16.25
N ALA A 52 34.89 19.33 -16.99
CA ALA A 52 35.32 18.02 -16.58
C ALA A 52 36.83 17.96 -16.27
N ASN A 53 37.24 17.06 -15.39
CA ASN A 53 38.15 15.97 -15.78
C ASN A 53 38.09 14.80 -14.76
N PRO A 54 38.38 13.56 -15.18
CA PRO A 54 38.09 12.33 -14.46
C PRO A 54 39.30 11.79 -13.70
N ALA A 55 39.04 11.02 -12.65
CA ALA A 55 39.98 10.02 -12.16
C ALA A 55 39.18 8.87 -11.54
N ALA A 56 39.39 7.69 -12.11
CA ALA A 56 38.90 6.44 -11.61
C ALA A 56 39.58 6.11 -10.27
N GLU A 57 38.81 5.76 -9.26
CA GLU A 57 39.26 4.82 -8.23
C GLU A 57 38.15 3.82 -7.90
N THR A 58 38.54 2.58 -8.14
CA THR A 58 37.93 1.30 -7.82
C THR A 58 37.48 1.24 -6.36
N GLY A 59 36.18 1.07 -6.14
CA GLY A 59 35.60 0.85 -4.82
C GLY A 59 34.45 -0.14 -4.93
N ALA A 60 34.76 -1.41 -4.70
CA ALA A 60 33.78 -2.49 -4.64
C ALA A 60 32.68 -2.17 -3.63
N LEU A 61 31.42 -2.30 -4.06
CA LEU A 61 30.35 -2.75 -3.18
C LEU A 61 29.30 -3.47 -4.02
N ALA A 62 29.30 -4.80 -3.93
CA ALA A 62 28.25 -5.64 -4.44
C ALA A 62 26.92 -5.28 -3.75
N PRO A 63 25.82 -5.07 -4.49
CA PRO A 63 24.50 -5.21 -3.90
C PRO A 63 24.20 -6.71 -3.85
N SER A 64 24.38 -7.31 -2.67
CA SER A 64 23.74 -8.59 -2.38
C SER A 64 22.23 -8.38 -2.47
N PRO A 65 21.48 -9.10 -3.33
CA PRO A 65 20.05 -9.18 -3.14
C PRO A 65 19.85 -9.97 -1.85
N SER A 66 19.50 -9.27 -0.77
CA SER A 66 18.87 -9.89 0.39
C SER A 66 17.50 -10.36 -0.08
N ASP A 67 17.50 -11.49 -0.78
CA ASP A 67 16.34 -12.32 -1.03
C ASP A 67 15.89 -12.79 0.36
N THR A 68 15.13 -11.94 1.03
CA THR A 68 14.37 -12.35 2.20
C THR A 68 13.21 -13.15 1.65
N ALA A 69 13.54 -14.35 1.16
CA ALA A 69 12.61 -15.43 0.99
C ALA A 69 11.98 -15.62 2.36
N ALA A 70 10.83 -14.96 2.55
CA ALA A 70 9.97 -15.14 3.69
C ALA A 70 9.70 -16.64 3.74
N ALA A 71 10.41 -17.33 4.63
CA ALA A 71 10.29 -18.76 4.83
C ALA A 71 8.79 -19.03 5.02
N SER A 72 8.18 -19.64 4.01
CA SER A 72 6.78 -20.04 4.00
C SER A 72 6.60 -20.95 5.19
N ARG A 73 6.10 -20.40 6.31
CA ARG A 73 5.95 -21.16 7.54
C ARG A 73 4.89 -22.20 7.25
N PRO A 74 5.19 -23.50 7.40
CA PRO A 74 4.23 -24.53 7.10
C PRO A 74 2.99 -24.30 7.97
N VAL A 75 1.83 -24.26 7.31
CA VAL A 75 0.53 -24.19 7.97
C VAL A 75 0.40 -25.47 8.77
N SER A 76 0.73 -25.41 10.06
CA SER A 76 0.53 -26.51 11.02
C SER A 76 -0.88 -27.09 10.84
N THR A 77 -1.02 -28.36 10.54
CA THR A 77 -2.33 -28.96 10.26
C THR A 77 -3.13 -29.05 11.56
N LEU A 78 -4.38 -28.57 11.57
CA LEU A 78 -5.27 -28.80 12.72
C LEU A 78 -5.53 -30.31 12.87
N HIS A 79 -5.32 -30.85 14.06
CA HIS A 79 -5.72 -32.20 14.39
C HIS A 79 -7.23 -32.23 14.65
N ALA A 80 -7.93 -33.22 14.09
CA ALA A 80 -9.35 -33.40 14.31
C ALA A 80 -9.63 -33.64 15.80
N VAL A 81 -10.44 -32.76 16.40
CA VAL A 81 -10.94 -32.95 17.77
C VAL A 81 -12.03 -34.02 17.71
N PRO A 82 -11.90 -35.15 18.43
CA PRO A 82 -12.94 -36.16 18.44
C PRO A 82 -14.22 -35.60 19.06
N ALA A 83 -15.33 -35.73 18.33
CA ALA A 83 -16.65 -35.18 18.67
C ALA A 83 -17.37 -35.88 19.83
N VAL A 84 -16.72 -36.84 20.51
CA VAL A 84 -17.34 -37.62 21.60
C VAL A 84 -16.48 -37.54 22.85
N PRO A 85 -17.01 -37.07 24.00
CA PRO A 85 -16.28 -37.09 25.25
C PRO A 85 -16.11 -38.53 25.75
N ALA A 86 -15.01 -39.20 25.38
CA ALA A 86 -14.68 -40.53 25.91
C ALA A 86 -14.31 -40.51 27.42
N HIS A 87 -14.19 -39.31 28.01
CA HIS A 87 -13.62 -39.11 29.35
C HIS A 87 -14.65 -38.96 30.47
N LEU A 88 -15.95 -39.03 30.20
CA LEU A 88 -16.99 -38.93 31.24
C LEU A 88 -17.28 -40.27 31.94
N SER A 89 -16.75 -41.38 31.43
CA SER A 89 -17.07 -42.76 31.83
C SER A 89 -16.82 -43.11 33.31
N ASN A 90 -16.03 -42.30 34.04
CA ASN A 90 -15.64 -42.56 35.43
C ASN A 90 -16.16 -41.54 36.46
N ARG A 91 -17.09 -40.64 36.10
CA ARG A 91 -17.61 -39.58 36.99
C ARG A 91 -19.10 -39.76 37.31
N PRO A 92 -19.62 -39.33 38.49
CA PRO A 92 -21.06 -39.32 38.79
C PRO A 92 -21.81 -38.24 37.99
N VAL A 93 -21.73 -38.30 36.67
CA VAL A 93 -22.42 -37.42 35.74
C VAL A 93 -23.15 -38.31 34.75
N GLN A 94 -24.46 -38.09 34.61
CA GLN A 94 -25.31 -38.84 33.70
C GLN A 94 -25.52 -38.02 32.44
N LEU A 95 -25.54 -38.67 31.28
CA LEU A 95 -26.00 -38.02 30.06
C LEU A 95 -27.48 -37.66 30.25
N ALA A 96 -27.80 -36.39 30.14
CA ALA A 96 -29.19 -35.94 30.19
C ALA A 96 -29.81 -36.15 28.81
N ASP A 97 -31.06 -36.60 28.78
CA ASP A 97 -31.83 -36.62 27.54
C ASP A 97 -32.05 -35.17 27.07
N GLY A 98 -31.64 -34.85 25.85
CA GLY A 98 -31.69 -33.50 25.30
C GLY A 98 -33.11 -32.94 25.29
N ALA A 99 -34.11 -33.76 24.94
CA ALA A 99 -35.51 -33.35 24.93
C ALA A 99 -36.02 -33.00 26.34
N SER A 100 -35.59 -33.76 27.36
CA SER A 100 -35.94 -33.47 28.74
C SER A 100 -35.33 -32.16 29.25
N PHE A 101 -34.09 -31.87 28.87
CA PHE A 101 -33.44 -30.61 29.19
C PHE A 101 -34.11 -29.43 28.48
N GLU A 102 -34.40 -29.56 27.19
CA GLU A 102 -35.05 -28.49 26.41
C GLU A 102 -36.43 -28.15 26.95
N ALA A 103 -37.20 -29.15 27.41
CA ALA A 103 -38.48 -28.90 28.06
C ALA A 103 -38.33 -28.09 29.36
N LEU A 104 -37.35 -28.42 30.20
CA LEU A 104 -37.05 -27.68 31.44
C LEU A 104 -36.54 -26.26 31.15
N ALA A 105 -35.71 -26.11 30.10
CA ALA A 105 -35.21 -24.82 29.65
C ALA A 105 -36.35 -23.94 29.10
N ALA A 106 -37.26 -24.50 28.30
CA ALA A 106 -38.43 -23.81 27.77
C ALA A 106 -39.44 -23.41 28.85
N ALA A 107 -39.57 -24.23 29.90
CA ALA A 107 -40.36 -23.90 31.08
C ALA A 107 -39.70 -22.84 31.99
N ASN A 108 -38.47 -22.41 31.67
CA ASN A 108 -37.68 -21.43 32.44
C ASN A 108 -37.50 -21.83 33.93
N GLU A 109 -37.39 -23.14 34.18
CA GLU A 109 -37.23 -23.71 35.53
C GLU A 109 -35.76 -23.84 35.96
N LEU A 110 -34.83 -23.45 35.08
CA LEU A 110 -33.40 -23.60 35.27
C LEU A 110 -32.78 -22.23 35.61
N VAL A 111 -32.02 -22.19 36.70
CA VAL A 111 -31.28 -20.99 37.11
C VAL A 111 -29.83 -21.12 36.62
N THR A 112 -29.39 -20.18 35.79
CA THR A 112 -28.02 -20.16 35.26
C THR A 112 -27.02 -19.73 36.33
N PHE A 113 -26.00 -20.55 36.57
CA PHE A 113 -24.93 -20.28 37.52
C PHE A 113 -23.68 -19.74 36.84
N ARG A 114 -23.28 -20.34 35.71
CA ARG A 114 -22.08 -19.96 34.96
C ARG A 114 -22.30 -20.14 33.47
N VAL A 115 -21.73 -19.24 32.69
CA VAL A 115 -21.70 -19.32 31.23
C VAL A 115 -20.26 -19.08 30.78
N PHE A 116 -19.75 -19.98 29.94
CA PHE A 116 -18.52 -19.81 29.19
C PHE A 116 -18.86 -19.72 27.70
N ARG A 117 -18.23 -18.80 26.98
CA ARG A 117 -18.41 -18.63 25.53
C ARG A 117 -17.06 -18.47 24.86
N SER A 118 -16.86 -19.22 23.78
CA SER A 118 -15.73 -19.08 22.88
C SER A 118 -16.25 -19.24 21.45
N PHE A 119 -16.24 -18.15 20.69
CA PHE A 119 -16.89 -18.08 19.38
C PHE A 119 -18.34 -18.62 19.41
N ASP A 120 -18.67 -19.58 18.55
CA ASP A 120 -20.01 -20.16 18.43
C ASP A 120 -20.28 -21.27 19.47
N TYR A 121 -19.29 -21.60 20.31
CA TYR A 121 -19.45 -22.58 21.38
C TYR A 121 -19.80 -21.91 22.71
N ALA A 122 -20.81 -22.46 23.39
CA ALA A 122 -21.22 -21.99 24.70
C ALA A 122 -21.43 -23.15 25.68
N VAL A 123 -20.79 -23.06 26.85
CA VAL A 123 -20.99 -24.01 27.95
C VAL A 123 -21.76 -23.31 29.06
N THR A 124 -22.84 -23.90 29.52
CA THR A 124 -23.68 -23.33 30.57
C THR A 124 -23.88 -24.32 31.70
N LEU A 125 -23.65 -23.87 32.93
CA LEU A 125 -24.01 -24.58 34.17
C LEU A 125 -25.29 -23.98 34.72
N MET A 126 -26.29 -24.82 34.93
CA MET A 126 -27.62 -24.44 35.40
C MET A 126 -28.04 -25.32 36.57
N PHE A 127 -28.99 -24.82 37.36
CA PHE A 127 -29.54 -25.51 38.52
C PHE A 127 -31.06 -25.58 38.43
N HIS A 128 -31.60 -26.79 38.63
CA HIS A 128 -33.03 -27.03 38.75
C HIS A 128 -33.40 -27.14 40.22
N GLY A 129 -34.05 -26.11 40.75
CA GLY A 129 -34.47 -26.04 42.15
C GLY A 129 -35.37 -27.20 42.61
N PRO A 130 -36.43 -27.56 41.85
CA PRO A 130 -37.36 -28.62 42.26
C PRO A 130 -36.72 -30.01 42.40
N THR A 131 -35.76 -30.37 41.54
CA THR A 131 -35.08 -31.67 41.59
C THR A 131 -33.73 -31.61 42.31
N LEU A 132 -33.29 -30.41 42.73
CA LEU A 132 -31.95 -30.14 43.27
C LEU A 132 -30.85 -30.72 42.39
N ALA A 133 -31.01 -30.65 41.07
CA ALA A 133 -30.09 -31.21 40.09
C ALA A 133 -29.37 -30.11 39.31
N TYR A 134 -28.12 -30.38 38.96
CA TYR A 134 -27.30 -29.52 38.14
C TYR A 134 -27.30 -30.02 36.70
N PHE A 135 -27.41 -29.09 35.77
CA PHE A 135 -27.35 -29.35 34.34
C PHE A 135 -26.16 -28.61 33.75
N VAL A 136 -25.36 -29.30 32.94
CA VAL A 136 -24.26 -28.70 32.20
C VAL A 136 -24.48 -28.97 30.73
N THR A 137 -24.51 -27.91 29.92
CA THR A 137 -24.80 -28.02 28.50
C THR A 137 -23.72 -27.40 27.66
N LEU A 138 -23.38 -28.04 26.54
CA LEU A 138 -22.56 -27.47 25.47
C LEU A 138 -23.47 -27.21 24.26
N HIS A 139 -23.45 -25.98 23.78
CA HIS A 139 -24.12 -25.54 22.57
C HIS A 139 -23.09 -25.16 21.51
N GLN A 140 -23.44 -25.39 20.24
CA GLN A 140 -22.73 -24.90 19.07
C GLN A 140 -23.74 -24.14 18.21
N ASP A 141 -23.46 -22.87 17.89
CA ASP A 141 -24.36 -22.00 17.12
C ASP A 141 -25.82 -22.08 17.61
N ASN A 142 -25.98 -21.92 18.93
CA ASN A 142 -27.27 -21.98 19.62
C ASN A 142 -28.01 -23.34 19.53
N THR A 143 -27.38 -24.37 18.99
CA THR A 143 -27.89 -25.75 18.94
C THR A 143 -27.31 -26.56 20.09
N LEU A 144 -28.17 -27.25 20.84
CA LEU A 144 -27.73 -28.12 21.93
C LEU A 144 -26.96 -29.31 21.38
N TRP A 145 -25.72 -29.50 21.83
CA TRP A 145 -24.87 -30.60 21.39
C TRP A 145 -24.72 -31.67 22.47
N HIS A 146 -24.51 -31.25 23.71
CA HIS A 146 -24.48 -32.14 24.86
C HIS A 146 -25.24 -31.54 26.04
N ALA A 147 -25.99 -32.37 26.75
CA ALA A 147 -26.56 -32.06 28.05
C ALA A 147 -26.13 -33.13 29.06
N LEU A 148 -25.61 -32.70 30.19
CA LEU A 148 -25.15 -33.54 31.29
C LEU A 148 -25.92 -33.18 32.54
N ARG A 149 -26.29 -34.19 33.33
CA ARG A 149 -26.94 -34.03 34.62
C ARG A 149 -26.02 -34.53 35.72
N ALA A 150 -25.91 -33.75 36.79
CA ALA A 150 -25.17 -34.09 38.00
C ALA A 150 -26.04 -33.82 39.23
N THR A 151 -25.88 -34.63 40.28
CA THR A 151 -26.56 -34.45 41.56
C THR A 151 -25.78 -33.53 42.50
N ASP A 152 -24.45 -33.49 42.37
CA ASP A 152 -23.56 -32.67 43.19
C ASP A 152 -22.94 -31.50 42.41
N LEU A 153 -22.77 -30.37 43.09
CA LEU A 153 -22.16 -29.18 42.51
C LEU A 153 -20.71 -29.43 42.08
N ASP A 154 -19.93 -30.20 42.85
CA ASP A 154 -18.54 -30.53 42.53
C ASP A 154 -18.44 -31.44 41.28
N ALA A 155 -19.41 -32.33 41.10
CA ALA A 155 -19.50 -33.16 39.91
C ALA A 155 -19.85 -32.30 38.68
N ALA A 156 -20.82 -31.39 38.83
CA ALA A 156 -21.24 -30.45 37.79
C ALA A 156 -20.12 -29.46 37.41
N GLY A 157 -19.41 -28.91 38.39
CA GLY A 157 -18.35 -27.93 38.17
C GLY A 157 -17.19 -28.49 37.35
N ALA A 158 -16.82 -29.74 37.56
CA ALA A 158 -15.78 -30.35 36.74
C ALA A 158 -16.28 -30.83 35.37
N ALA A 159 -17.54 -31.24 35.25
CA ALA A 159 -18.15 -31.47 33.94
C ALA A 159 -18.16 -30.17 33.11
N PHE A 160 -18.44 -29.04 33.76
CA PHE A 160 -18.34 -27.71 33.17
C PHE A 160 -16.92 -27.40 32.70
N HIS A 161 -15.90 -27.58 33.54
CA HIS A 161 -14.50 -27.36 33.14
C HIS A 161 -14.05 -28.28 32.02
N HIS A 162 -14.51 -29.54 31.99
CA HIS A 162 -14.20 -30.43 30.88
C HIS A 162 -14.82 -29.93 29.56
N LEU A 163 -16.09 -29.53 29.58
CA LEU A 163 -16.75 -28.98 28.40
C LEU A 163 -16.16 -27.63 27.99
N GLU A 164 -15.65 -26.83 28.94
CA GLU A 164 -14.92 -25.58 28.67
C GLU A 164 -13.61 -25.87 27.91
N GLU A 165 -12.83 -26.86 28.36
CA GLU A 165 -11.62 -27.29 27.64
C GLU A 165 -11.97 -27.83 26.23
N GLN A 166 -13.05 -28.59 26.10
CA GLN A 166 -13.51 -29.09 24.80
C GLN A 166 -13.95 -27.94 23.88
N ALA A 167 -14.76 -27.00 24.38
CA ALA A 167 -15.19 -25.82 23.63
C ALA A 167 -14.00 -24.96 23.18
N THR A 168 -12.99 -24.80 24.05
CA THR A 168 -11.76 -24.08 23.70
C THR A 168 -11.01 -24.77 22.57
N ARG A 169 -10.83 -26.10 22.64
CA ARG A 169 -10.16 -26.87 21.57
C ARG A 169 -10.89 -26.82 20.23
N LEU A 170 -12.23 -26.79 20.27
CA LEU A 170 -13.04 -26.66 19.05
C LEU A 170 -12.89 -25.25 18.45
N ALA A 171 -12.86 -24.22 19.29
CA ALA A 171 -12.66 -22.83 18.90
C ALA A 171 -11.23 -22.53 18.39
N ASP A 172 -10.24 -23.37 18.66
CA ASP A 172 -8.86 -23.18 18.16
C ASP A 172 -8.82 -23.12 16.62
N GLY A 173 -9.68 -23.90 15.95
CA GLY A 173 -9.79 -23.88 14.48
C GLY A 173 -10.32 -22.56 13.95
N GLU A 174 -11.37 -22.03 14.57
CA GLU A 174 -11.97 -20.74 14.21
C GLU A 174 -11.02 -19.57 14.51
N THR A 175 -10.32 -19.63 15.65
CA THR A 175 -9.27 -18.68 16.00
C THR A 175 -8.22 -18.61 14.90
N ARG A 176 -7.78 -19.77 14.42
CA ARG A 176 -6.78 -19.83 13.37
C ARG A 176 -7.32 -19.38 12.02
N LEU A 177 -8.56 -19.72 11.69
CA LEU A 177 -9.22 -19.24 10.48
C LEU A 177 -9.28 -17.72 10.47
N ALA A 178 -9.70 -17.09 11.57
CA ALA A 178 -9.74 -15.64 11.71
C ALA A 178 -8.35 -15.00 11.56
N GLN A 179 -7.32 -15.59 12.16
CA GLN A 179 -5.94 -15.12 12.00
C GLN A 179 -5.44 -15.23 10.57
N LEU A 180 -5.66 -16.36 9.90
CA LEU A 180 -5.26 -16.56 8.50
C LEU A 180 -6.02 -15.63 7.56
N ALA A 181 -7.32 -15.41 7.78
CA ALA A 181 -8.11 -14.46 7.00
C ALA A 181 -7.54 -13.04 7.11
N ALA A 182 -7.16 -12.60 8.32
CA ALA A 182 -6.54 -11.30 8.53
C ALA A 182 -5.16 -11.19 7.85
N GLN A 183 -4.33 -12.23 7.94
CA GLN A 183 -3.02 -12.29 7.27
C GLN A 183 -3.16 -12.23 5.75
N ASN A 184 -4.09 -13.00 5.19
CA ASN A 184 -4.37 -12.98 3.76
C ASN A 184 -4.86 -11.60 3.31
N ALA A 185 -5.77 -10.97 4.04
CA ALA A 185 -6.24 -9.62 3.71
C ALA A 185 -5.10 -8.58 3.74
N MET A 186 -4.15 -8.71 4.67
CA MET A 186 -2.95 -7.87 4.69
C MET A 186 -2.06 -8.11 3.47
N LEU A 187 -1.81 -9.36 3.09
CA LEU A 187 -1.02 -9.71 1.90
C LEU A 187 -1.68 -9.23 0.61
N THR A 188 -3.00 -9.39 0.46
CA THR A 188 -3.74 -8.88 -0.69
C THR A 188 -3.54 -7.38 -0.87
N LYS A 189 -3.64 -6.60 0.22
CA LYS A 189 -3.36 -5.15 0.17
C LYS A 189 -1.92 -4.83 -0.25
N GLN A 190 -0.95 -5.61 0.20
CA GLN A 190 0.46 -5.41 -0.19
C GLN A 190 0.68 -5.73 -1.68
N ILE A 191 0.04 -6.78 -2.20
CA ILE A 191 0.07 -7.13 -3.62
C ILE A 191 -0.54 -6.00 -4.44
N GLU A 192 -1.74 -5.53 -4.09
CA GLU A 192 -2.41 -4.42 -4.79
C GLU A 192 -1.54 -3.15 -4.82
N GLN A 193 -0.87 -2.82 -3.70
CA GLN A 193 0.05 -1.68 -3.64
C GLN A 193 1.27 -1.88 -4.54
N SER A 194 1.85 -3.09 -4.56
CA SER A 194 2.99 -3.42 -5.41
C SER A 194 2.62 -3.38 -6.90
N GLU A 195 1.46 -3.91 -7.27
CA GLU A 195 0.94 -3.87 -8.64
C GLU A 195 0.68 -2.44 -9.09
N ALA A 196 0.08 -1.60 -8.23
CA ALA A 196 -0.12 -0.18 -8.53
C ALA A 196 1.21 0.57 -8.72
N GLN A 197 2.25 0.23 -7.95
CA GLN A 197 3.58 0.80 -8.13
C GLN A 197 4.24 0.33 -9.43
N ALA A 198 4.12 -0.95 -9.76
CA ALA A 198 4.64 -1.52 -11.00
C ALA A 198 3.99 -0.88 -12.23
N GLU A 199 2.67 -0.67 -12.21
CA GLU A 199 1.95 -0.03 -13.31
C GLU A 199 2.36 1.44 -13.47
N ARG A 200 2.50 2.19 -12.38
CA ARG A 200 3.03 3.57 -12.43
C ARG A 200 4.41 3.60 -13.08
N LEU A 201 5.31 2.73 -12.64
CA LEU A 201 6.67 2.65 -13.20
C LEU A 201 6.63 2.29 -14.70
N ARG A 202 5.76 1.36 -15.10
CA ARG A 202 5.57 0.98 -16.51
C ARG A 202 5.13 2.18 -17.35
N VAL A 203 4.14 2.94 -16.88
CA VAL A 203 3.65 4.14 -17.56
C VAL A 203 4.75 5.20 -17.66
N ASP A 204 5.51 5.43 -16.60
CA ASP A 204 6.59 6.42 -16.60
C ASP A 204 7.74 6.02 -17.54
N LEU A 205 8.11 4.74 -17.59
CA LEU A 205 9.07 4.22 -18.57
C LEU A 205 8.57 4.40 -20.01
N GLN A 206 7.29 4.13 -20.27
CA GLN A 206 6.71 4.36 -21.60
C GLN A 206 6.75 5.85 -21.99
N ARG A 207 6.39 6.75 -21.06
CA ARG A 207 6.49 8.20 -21.31
C ARG A 207 7.93 8.62 -21.58
N HIS A 208 8.88 8.06 -20.84
CA HIS A 208 10.29 8.37 -21.02
C HIS A 208 10.78 7.96 -22.42
N THR A 209 10.49 6.74 -22.86
CA THR A 209 10.88 6.27 -24.20
C THR A 209 10.22 7.08 -25.31
N GLU A 210 8.94 7.43 -25.18
CA GLU A 210 8.25 8.33 -26.12
C GLU A 210 8.92 9.70 -26.19
N GLN A 211 9.32 10.26 -25.05
CA GLN A 211 10.02 11.54 -24.99
C GLN A 211 11.41 11.47 -25.62
N GLU A 212 12.17 10.41 -25.34
CA GLU A 212 13.47 10.18 -25.98
C GLU A 212 13.35 10.07 -27.50
N HIS A 213 12.34 9.35 -28.01
CA HIS A 213 12.07 9.27 -29.43
C HIS A 213 11.73 10.64 -30.04
N ARG A 214 10.90 11.45 -29.37
CA ARG A 214 10.56 12.81 -29.83
C ARG A 214 11.79 13.72 -29.87
N VAL A 215 12.63 13.68 -28.84
CA VAL A 215 13.87 14.46 -28.78
C VAL A 215 14.82 14.01 -29.89
N SER A 216 15.02 12.70 -30.06
CA SER A 216 15.85 12.15 -31.14
C SER A 216 15.35 12.57 -32.52
N ALA A 217 14.05 12.46 -32.78
CA ALA A 217 13.44 12.89 -34.04
C ALA A 217 13.65 14.40 -34.29
N ARG A 218 13.47 15.23 -33.27
CA ARG A 218 13.72 16.68 -33.35
C ARG A 218 15.19 16.98 -33.66
N GLN A 219 16.13 16.29 -33.01
CA GLN A 219 17.56 16.45 -33.28
C GLN A 219 17.91 16.08 -34.73
N HIS A 220 17.31 15.01 -35.27
CA HIS A 220 17.49 14.64 -36.66
C HIS A 220 16.91 15.69 -37.62
N GLN A 221 15.75 16.26 -37.30
CA GLN A 221 15.16 17.34 -38.11
C GLN A 221 16.02 18.59 -38.10
N VAL A 222 16.49 19.04 -36.93
CA VAL A 222 17.38 20.20 -36.81
C VAL A 222 18.65 20.01 -37.62
N ARG A 223 19.26 18.81 -37.60
CA ARG A 223 20.44 18.51 -38.42
C ARG A 223 20.15 18.63 -39.93
N LYS A 224 18.97 18.18 -40.39
CA LYS A 224 18.55 18.34 -41.79
C LYS A 224 18.36 19.81 -42.16
N ASP A 225 17.69 20.57 -41.29
CA ASP A 225 17.43 21.99 -41.53
C ASP A 225 18.73 22.80 -41.59
N VAL A 226 19.68 22.52 -40.68
CA VAL A 226 21.02 23.12 -40.69
C VAL A 226 21.75 22.78 -41.99
N ALA A 227 21.79 21.52 -42.40
CA ALA A 227 22.45 21.12 -43.65
C ALA A 227 21.81 21.80 -44.88
N GLN A 228 20.49 21.97 -44.89
CA GLN A 228 19.78 22.68 -45.95
C GLN A 228 20.12 24.16 -45.98
N LEU A 229 20.13 24.83 -44.83
CA LEU A 229 20.49 26.25 -44.72
C LEU A 229 21.96 26.49 -45.11
N GLU A 230 22.87 25.59 -44.74
CA GLU A 230 24.27 25.66 -45.16
C GLU A 230 24.40 25.52 -46.68
N ALA A 231 23.69 24.58 -47.30
CA ALA A 231 23.67 24.43 -48.76
C ALA A 231 23.12 25.70 -49.45
N GLN A 232 22.05 26.29 -48.92
CA GLN A 232 21.49 27.55 -49.42
C GLN A 232 22.48 28.70 -49.28
N ARG A 233 23.16 28.82 -48.13
CA ARG A 233 24.19 29.84 -47.91
C ARG A 233 25.33 29.72 -48.92
N ILE A 234 25.82 28.50 -49.17
CA ILE A 234 26.90 28.26 -50.14
C ILE A 234 26.45 28.65 -51.55
N ALA A 235 25.23 28.28 -51.94
CA ALA A 235 24.67 28.64 -53.24
C ALA A 235 24.52 30.17 -53.41
N ALA A 236 24.00 30.86 -52.39
CA ALA A 236 23.88 32.33 -52.39
C ALA A 236 25.24 33.02 -52.47
N GLN A 237 26.24 32.52 -51.72
CA GLN A 237 27.61 33.04 -51.79
C GLN A 237 28.24 32.86 -53.18
N ALA A 238 28.00 31.72 -53.83
CA ALA A 238 28.45 31.48 -55.20
C ALA A 238 27.81 32.45 -56.20
N GLN A 239 26.52 32.75 -56.04
CA GLN A 239 25.81 33.75 -56.87
C GLN A 239 26.34 35.17 -56.66
N LEU A 240 26.58 35.57 -55.40
CA LEU A 240 27.20 36.86 -55.08
C LEU A 240 28.58 36.99 -55.72
N ASN A 241 29.43 35.98 -55.59
CA ASN A 241 30.75 35.96 -56.21
C ASN A 241 30.66 36.07 -57.75
N LYS A 242 29.66 35.42 -58.37
CA LYS A 242 29.40 35.54 -59.81
C LYS A 242 28.99 36.97 -60.19
N ALA A 243 28.07 37.59 -59.44
CA ALA A 243 27.63 38.97 -59.68
C ALA A 243 28.77 39.98 -59.54
N HIS A 244 29.62 39.85 -58.52
CA HIS A 244 30.81 40.70 -58.37
C HIS A 244 31.76 40.60 -59.57
N ARG A 245 32.00 39.38 -60.08
CA ARG A 245 32.82 39.19 -61.29
C ARG A 245 32.20 39.89 -62.50
N THR A 246 30.88 39.82 -62.68
CA THR A 246 30.21 40.51 -63.80
C THR A 246 30.29 42.03 -63.67
N ILE A 247 30.14 42.59 -62.46
CA ILE A 247 30.28 44.03 -62.23
C ILE A 247 31.71 44.49 -62.57
N HIS A 248 32.72 43.75 -62.11
CA HIS A 248 34.12 44.06 -62.42
C HIS A 248 34.41 43.97 -63.93
N GLN A 249 33.83 43.00 -64.64
CA GLN A 249 33.96 42.92 -66.09
C GLN A 249 33.34 44.14 -66.77
N LEU A 250 32.15 44.56 -66.36
CA LEU A 250 31.47 45.75 -66.91
C LEU A 250 32.20 47.06 -66.58
N SER A 251 32.84 47.19 -65.41
CA SER A 251 33.59 48.40 -65.05
C SER A 251 34.88 48.55 -65.84
N VAL A 252 35.58 47.45 -66.13
CA VAL A 252 36.79 47.45 -66.97
C VAL A 252 36.44 47.82 -68.41
N THR A 253 35.43 47.18 -69.01
CA THR A 253 35.01 47.50 -70.38
C THR A 253 34.47 48.92 -70.52
N SER A 254 33.79 49.44 -69.49
CA SER A 254 33.33 50.84 -69.47
C SER A 254 34.48 51.85 -69.36
N ASN A 255 35.57 51.53 -68.64
CA ASN A 255 36.74 52.42 -68.53
C ASN A 255 37.54 52.48 -69.82
N GLU A 256 37.64 51.37 -70.56
CA GLU A 256 38.27 51.33 -71.88
C GLU A 256 37.47 52.12 -72.94
N GLY A 257 36.16 52.32 -72.70
CA GLY A 257 35.27 53.12 -73.56
C GLY A 257 35.25 54.63 -73.27
N VAL A 258 35.93 55.12 -72.23
CA VAL A 258 36.06 56.57 -71.98
C VAL A 258 37.34 57.06 -72.67
N PRO A 259 37.25 57.77 -73.81
CA PRO A 259 38.43 58.28 -74.48
C PRO A 259 39.14 59.26 -73.55
N HIS A 260 40.42 59.00 -73.28
CA HIS A 260 41.31 59.96 -72.65
C HIS A 260 41.35 61.17 -73.59
N LEU A 261 40.59 62.23 -73.29
CA LEU A 261 40.79 63.51 -73.94
C LEU A 261 42.16 64.02 -73.46
N PRO A 262 43.17 64.16 -74.34
CA PRO A 262 44.43 64.75 -73.93
C PRO A 262 44.17 66.22 -73.56
N GLY A 263 44.25 66.52 -72.27
CA GLY A 263 44.30 67.88 -71.75
C GLY A 263 45.53 68.59 -72.32
N ARG A 264 45.25 69.70 -72.99
CA ARG A 264 46.18 70.64 -73.63
C ARG A 264 46.88 71.52 -72.58
#